data_AF-A0A7V8YTP7-F1
#
_entry.id   AF-A0A7V8YTP7-F1
#
_cell.length_a   1.000
_cell.length_b   1.000
_cell.length_c   1.000
_cell.angle_alpha   90.00
_cell.angle_beta   90.00
_cell.angle_gamma   90.00
#
_symmetry.space_group_name_H-M   'P 1'
#
loop_
_entity.id
_entity.type
_entity.pdbx_description
1 polymer ?
#
loop_
_entity_poly.entity_id
_entity_poly.type
_entity_poly.pdbx_seq_one_letter_code
_entity_poly.pdbx_strand_id
1 'polypeptide(L)' 'MGADVQAGNDHDVSCPHCKKTFTATLIPGRRARGFKCPHCRLFVPLERVADSPLSR' A
#
# COMPACT_ATOMS: atom_id res chain seq x y z
N MET A 1 0.18 4.34 -30.53
CA MET A 1 -0.79 3.63 -29.66
C MET A 1 -0.15 2.31 -29.26
N GLY A 2 -0.07 1.86 -28.00
CA GLY A 2 -0.64 2.34 -26.75
C GLY A 2 0.34 2.08 -25.60
N ALA A 3 0.25 2.92 -24.57
CA ALA A 3 1.03 2.81 -23.36
C ALA A 3 0.41 1.73 -22.48
N ASP A 4 0.96 0.52 -22.49
CA ASP A 4 0.92 -0.32 -21.29
C ASP A 4 1.93 0.27 -20.29
N VAL A 5 1.53 1.38 -19.66
CA VAL A 5 1.96 1.62 -18.29
C VAL A 5 1.44 0.42 -17.52
N GLN A 6 2.29 -0.59 -17.37
CA GLN A 6 2.11 -1.62 -16.37
C GLN A 6 1.90 -0.85 -15.09
N ALA A 7 0.63 -0.76 -14.67
CA ALA A 7 0.24 -0.21 -13.40
C ALA A 7 0.98 -1.04 -12.37
N GLY A 8 2.16 -0.55 -11.97
CA GLY A 8 2.79 -1.00 -10.76
C GLY A 8 1.69 -0.91 -9.71
N ASN A 9 1.42 -2.00 -9.02
CA ASN A 9 0.53 -1.95 -7.86
C ASN A 9 1.28 -1.26 -6.70
N ASP A 10 1.88 -0.11 -6.99
CA ASP A 10 2.28 0.87 -6.01
C ASP A 10 1.01 1.49 -5.44
N HIS A 11 0.88 1.35 -4.13
CA HIS A 11 -0.24 1.90 -3.38
C HIS A 11 0.29 2.98 -2.44
N ASP A 12 -0.51 4.03 -2.28
CA ASP A 12 -0.28 5.08 -1.29
C ASP A 12 -0.73 4.58 0.08
N VAL A 13 0.24 4.20 0.90
CA VAL A 13 -0.01 3.59 2.20
C VAL A 13 0.22 4.61 3.28
N SER A 14 -0.80 4.89 4.09
CA SER A 14 -0.62 5.70 5.30
C SER A 14 -0.18 4.83 6.48
N CYS A 15 1.01 5.08 7.01
CA CYS A 15 1.50 4.35 8.18
C CYS A 15 0.78 4.83 9.46
N PRO A 16 0.11 3.96 10.24
CA PRO A 16 -0.58 4.37 11.46
C PRO A 16 0.37 4.79 12.60
N HIS A 17 1.67 4.47 12.52
CA HIS A 17 2.65 4.85 13.55
C HIS A 17 3.24 6.23 13.34
N CYS A 18 3.82 6.48 12.15
CA CYS A 18 4.41 7.78 11.84
C CYS A 18 3.47 8.74 11.12
N LYS A 19 2.27 8.28 10.74
CA LYS A 19 1.26 9.03 9.97
C LYS A 19 1.79 9.58 8.65
N LYS A 20 2.88 8.98 8.13
CA LYS A 20 3.46 9.31 6.83
C LYS A 20 2.83 8.42 5.78
N THR A 21 2.37 9.05 4.71
CA THR A 21 2.02 8.36 3.47
C THR A 21 3.30 7.96 2.75
N PHE A 22 3.35 6.73 2.26
CA PHE A 22 4.47 6.22 1.48
C PHE A 22 3.96 5.33 0.36
N THR A 23 4.59 5.44 -0.80
CA THR A 23 4.27 4.62 -1.96
C THR A 23 5.04 3.31 -1.84
N ALA A 24 4.32 2.18 -1.81
CA ALA A 24 4.93 0.86 -1.74
C ALA A 24 4.19 -0.13 -2.61
N THR A 25 4.95 -1.06 -3.20
CA THR A 25 4.40 -2.17 -3.96
C THR A 25 3.79 -3.19 -3.02
N LEU A 26 2.57 -3.66 -3.33
CA LEU A 26 1.91 -4.70 -2.56
C LEU A 26 2.79 -5.94 -2.50
N ILE A 27 3.08 -6.40 -1.29
CA ILE A 27 3.78 -7.67 -1.08
C ILE A 27 2.73 -8.78 -1.09
N PRO A 28 2.70 -9.64 -2.13
CA PRO A 28 1.79 -10.79 -2.16
C PRO A 28 2.31 -11.86 -1.19
N GLY A 29 1.78 -11.90 0.02
CA GLY A 29 2.06 -12.99 0.96
C GLY A 29 1.01 -14.08 0.91
N ARG A 30 1.41 -15.35 1.12
CA ARG A 30 0.50 -16.50 1.23
C ARG A 30 -0.44 -16.43 2.44
N ARG A 31 -0.08 -15.67 3.48
CA ARG A 31 -0.83 -15.54 4.74
C ARG A 31 -1.24 -14.10 5.09
N ALA A 32 -0.56 -13.09 4.54
CA ALA A 32 -0.89 -11.69 4.75
C ALA A 32 -0.41 -10.85 3.55
N ARG A 33 -1.28 -10.00 3.02
CA ARG A 33 -0.98 -9.06 1.92
C ARG A 33 -0.82 -7.67 2.53
N GLY A 34 0.26 -6.96 2.23
CA GLY A 34 0.51 -5.65 2.83
C GLY A 34 1.81 -5.00 2.39
N PHE A 35 2.23 -4.01 3.16
CA PHE A 35 3.30 -3.08 2.84
C PHE A 35 4.23 -2.86 4.02
N LYS A 36 5.50 -2.57 3.77
CA LYS A 36 6.47 -2.26 4.81
C LYS A 36 6.78 -0.77 4.81
N CYS A 37 6.55 -0.10 5.93
CA CYS A 37 6.89 1.31 6.05
C CYS A 37 8.42 1.49 6.05
N PRO A 38 9.01 2.34 5.18
CA PRO A 38 10.46 2.57 5.17
C PRO A 38 10.96 3.33 6.42
N HIS A 39 10.08 4.08 7.08
CA HIS A 39 10.43 4.89 8.25
C HIS A 39 10.41 4.09 9.56
N CYS A 40 9.38 3.27 9.75
CA CYS A 40 9.18 2.52 11.01
C CYS A 40 9.49 1.03 10.87
N ARG A 41 9.69 0.53 9.64
CA ARG A 41 9.83 -0.89 9.29
C ARG A 41 8.65 -1.77 9.71
N LEU A 42 7.55 -1.15 10.12
CA LEU A 42 6.29 -1.80 10.48
C LEU A 42 5.59 -2.35 9.23
N PHE A 43 4.95 -3.51 9.40
CA PHE A 43 4.05 -4.09 8.42
C PHE A 43 2.65 -3.45 8.52
N VAL A 44 2.16 -2.90 7.42
CA VAL A 44 0.83 -2.32 7.27
C VAL A 44 0.01 -3.24 6.35
N PRO A 45 -1.08 -3.87 6.83
CA PRO A 45 -1.89 -4.77 6.02
C PRO A 45 -2.66 -4.01 4.93
N LEU A 46 -2.81 -4.63 3.74
CA LEU A 46 -3.52 -4.05 2.59
C LEU A 46 -4.98 -3.71 2.93
N GLU A 47 -5.63 -4.50 3.78
CA GLU A 47 -7.03 -4.28 4.21
C GLU A 47 -7.22 -2.88 4.82
N ARG A 48 -6.21 -2.37 5.54
CA ARG A 48 -6.24 -1.02 6.13
C ARG A 48 -6.05 0.10 5.09
N VAL A 49 -5.48 -0.22 3.93
CA VAL A 49 -5.25 0.72 2.82
C VAL A 49 -6.45 0.72 1.87
N ALA A 50 -7.05 -0.45 1.62
CA ALA A 50 -8.22 -0.62 0.75
C ALA A 50 -9.52 -0.03 1.32
N ASP A 51 -9.58 0.21 2.63
CA ASP A 51 -10.73 0.81 3.32
C ASP A 51 -10.99 2.29 2.94
N SER A 52 -10.11 2.92 2.14
CA SER A 52 -10.27 4.30 1.67
C SER A 52 -10.25 4.37 0.14
N PRO A 53 -11.39 4.08 -0.53
CA PRO A 53 -12.04 5.16 -1.29
C PRO A 53 -13.58 5.07 -1.40
N LEU A 54 -14.32 4.64 -0.37
CA LEU A 54 -15.79 4.63 -0.39
C LEU A 54 -16.41 5.14 0.92
N SER A 55 -16.39 6.46 1.12
CA SER A 55 -17.43 7.10 1.91
C SER A 55 -17.70 8.49 1.33
N ARG A 56 -18.51 8.51 0.27
CA ARG A 56 -19.26 9.69 -0.15
C ARG A 56 -20.70 9.51 0.30
#